data_AF-A0A0S8JST8-F1
#
_entry.id   AF-A0A0S8JST8-F1
#
_cell.length_a   1.000
_cell.length_b   1.000
_cell.length_c   1.000
_cell.angle_alpha   90.00
_cell.angle_beta   90.00
_cell.angle_gamma   90.00
#
_symmetry.space_group_name_H-M   'P 1'
#
loop_
_entity.id
_entity.type
_entity.pdbx_description
1 polymer ?
#
loop_
_entity_poly.entity_id
_entity_poly.type
_entity_poly.pdbx_seq_one_letter_code
_entity_poly.pdbx_strand_id
1 'polypeptide(L)'
;MHAQIVTVWAVGDGEKIFKYNTEHFAKNSNSIWDGERISLRGLYNEVIGFQVIVEVDSTGASGLELSMSPPVHQQSDVVMGGSGGIRYGDQGYIEFFSQHYLH
;
A
#
# COMPACT_ATOMS: atom_id res chain seq x y z
N MET A 1 -14.97 -15.27 16.26
CA MET A 1 -15.08 -15.36 14.79
C MET A 1 -14.29 -14.19 14.24
N HIS A 2 -13.34 -14.43 13.34
CA HIS A 2 -12.58 -13.39 12.67
C HIS A 2 -13.22 -13.18 11.29
N ALA A 3 -13.36 -11.94 10.84
CA ALA A 3 -13.79 -11.70 9.47
C ALA A 3 -12.77 -12.22 8.48
N GLN A 4 -13.29 -12.82 7.41
CA GLN A 4 -12.48 -13.22 6.29
C GLN A 4 -12.28 -12.01 5.37
N ILE A 5 -11.02 -11.81 4.97
CA ILE A 5 -10.69 -10.90 3.87
C ILE A 5 -11.24 -11.51 2.60
N VAL A 6 -12.16 -10.78 1.95
CA VAL A 6 -12.76 -11.17 0.67
C VAL A 6 -11.85 -10.75 -0.47
N THR A 7 -11.27 -9.56 -0.39
CA THR A 7 -10.40 -9.01 -1.43
C THR A 7 -9.52 -7.90 -0.88
N VAL A 8 -8.31 -7.80 -1.44
CA VAL A 8 -7.39 -6.68 -1.25
C VAL A 8 -7.05 -6.09 -2.61
N TRP A 9 -7.06 -4.77 -2.72
CA TRP A 9 -6.66 -4.04 -3.92
C TRP A 9 -6.07 -2.69 -3.55
N ALA A 10 -5.51 -1.97 -4.52
CA ALA A 10 -4.84 -0.70 -4.26
C ALA A 10 -5.22 0.38 -5.27
N VAL A 11 -5.15 1.63 -4.84
CA VAL A 11 -5.33 2.82 -5.68
C VAL A 11 -4.33 3.90 -5.32
N GLY A 12 -4.12 4.86 -6.22
CA GLY A 12 -3.32 6.05 -5.94
C GLY A 12 -3.92 6.92 -4.82
N ASP A 13 -3.14 7.87 -4.34
CA ASP A 13 -3.56 8.84 -3.32
C ASP A 13 -4.68 9.79 -3.77
N GLY A 14 -4.81 10.03 -5.08
CA GLY A 14 -5.87 10.87 -5.65
C GLY A 14 -7.27 10.24 -5.70
N GLU A 15 -7.37 8.93 -5.53
CA GLU A 15 -8.64 8.20 -5.65
C GLU A 15 -9.44 8.21 -4.34
N LYS A 16 -10.77 8.35 -4.46
CA LYS A 16 -11.68 8.33 -3.31
C LYS A 16 -12.60 7.13 -3.39
N ILE A 17 -12.42 6.19 -2.47
CA ILE A 17 -13.22 4.96 -2.40
C ILE A 17 -14.26 5.09 -1.28
N PHE A 18 -15.53 4.95 -1.62
CA PHE A 18 -16.62 4.96 -0.65
C PHE A 18 -16.75 3.60 0.05
N LYS A 19 -17.06 3.60 1.35
CA LYS A 19 -17.20 2.38 2.19
C LYS A 19 -18.11 1.29 1.59
N TYR A 20 -19.17 1.70 0.88
CA TYR A 20 -20.15 0.78 0.30
C TYR A 20 -19.96 0.52 -1.20
N ASN A 21 -18.89 1.03 -1.80
CA ASN A 21 -18.61 0.81 -3.21
C ASN A 21 -17.75 -0.45 -3.40
N THR A 22 -18.42 -1.61 -3.44
CA THR A 22 -17.78 -2.92 -3.60
C THR A 22 -17.49 -3.31 -5.05
N GLU A 23 -18.04 -2.56 -6.02
CA GLU A 23 -17.89 -2.79 -7.46
C GLU A 23 -17.13 -1.65 -8.15
N HIS A 24 -16.05 -1.17 -7.53
CA HIS A 24 -15.23 -0.12 -8.09
C HIS A 24 -14.39 -0.63 -9.27
N PHE A 25 -14.40 0.07 -10.42
CA PHE A 25 -13.66 -0.34 -11.62
C PHE A 25 -12.15 -0.54 -11.39
N ALA A 26 -11.55 0.32 -10.56
CA ALA A 26 -10.13 0.29 -10.23
C ALA A 26 -9.69 -0.92 -9.39
N LYS A 27 -10.64 -1.74 -8.91
CA LYS A 27 -10.40 -2.99 -8.16
C LYS A 27 -9.67 -4.04 -8.99
N ASN A 28 -10.03 -4.14 -10.27
CA ASN A 28 -9.43 -5.12 -11.17
C ASN A 28 -8.05 -4.65 -11.65
N SER A 29 -7.94 -3.38 -12.04
CA SER A 29 -6.67 -2.76 -12.42
C SER A 29 -6.80 -1.24 -12.48
N ASN A 30 -5.69 -0.55 -12.22
CA ASN A 30 -5.53 0.88 -12.47
C ASN A 30 -4.05 1.19 -12.79
N SER A 31 -3.69 2.47 -12.82
CA SER A 31 -2.33 2.92 -13.18
C SER A 31 -1.22 2.40 -12.27
N ILE A 32 -1.53 2.02 -11.02
CA ILE A 32 -0.56 1.49 -10.06
C ILE A 32 -0.82 0.04 -9.66
N TRP A 33 -1.99 -0.54 -10.00
CA TRP A 33 -2.43 -1.87 -9.56
C TRP A 33 -2.78 -2.76 -10.75
N ASP A 34 -2.20 -3.96 -10.79
CA ASP A 34 -2.45 -4.95 -11.86
C ASP A 34 -3.30 -6.15 -11.41
N GLY A 35 -3.81 -6.13 -10.18
CA GLY A 35 -4.51 -7.26 -9.57
C GLY A 35 -3.66 -8.07 -8.57
N GLU A 36 -2.34 -7.86 -8.57
CA GLU A 36 -1.41 -8.56 -7.67
C GLU A 36 -0.34 -7.63 -7.07
N ARG A 37 0.18 -6.69 -7.87
CA ARG A 37 1.33 -5.84 -7.54
C ARG A 37 0.96 -4.36 -7.60
N ILE A 38 1.57 -3.62 -6.68
CA ILE A 38 1.55 -2.16 -6.70
C ILE A 38 2.85 -1.67 -7.35
N SER A 39 2.74 -0.96 -8.47
CA SER A 39 3.86 -0.36 -9.20
C SER A 39 3.82 1.15 -9.07
N LEU A 40 4.75 1.71 -8.29
CA LEU A 40 4.87 3.15 -8.07
C LEU A 40 6.03 3.73 -8.88
N ARG A 41 5.84 4.96 -9.36
CA ARG A 41 6.89 5.74 -10.02
C ARG A 41 6.88 7.13 -9.40
N GLY A 42 8.05 7.61 -9.03
CA GLY A 42 8.22 8.99 -8.60
C GLY A 42 9.62 9.48 -8.88
N LEU A 43 9.80 10.76 -8.63
CA LEU A 43 11.03 11.50 -8.85
C LEU A 43 11.89 11.54 -7.58
N TYR A 44 13.10 12.08 -7.74
CA TYR A 44 14.01 12.29 -6.61
C TYR A 44 13.37 13.24 -5.57
N ASN A 45 13.40 12.83 -4.30
CA ASN A 45 12.76 13.52 -3.17
C ASN A 45 11.24 13.72 -3.26
N GLU A 46 10.53 12.84 -3.99
CA GLU A 46 9.07 12.86 -4.02
C GLU A 46 8.47 11.96 -2.92
N VAL A 47 7.43 12.46 -2.25
CA VAL A 47 6.59 11.64 -1.37
C VAL A 47 5.50 11.02 -2.22
N ILE A 48 5.49 9.69 -2.33
CA ILE A 48 4.49 8.95 -3.11
C ILE A 48 3.49 8.32 -2.15
N GLY A 49 2.21 8.64 -2.31
CA GLY A 49 1.11 8.04 -1.57
C GLY A 49 0.38 6.98 -2.38
N PHE A 50 -0.13 5.95 -1.70
CA PHE A 50 -1.09 5.00 -2.23
C PHE A 50 -2.00 4.50 -1.11
N GLN A 51 -3.13 3.91 -1.48
CA GLN A 51 -4.11 3.39 -0.55
C GLN A 51 -4.32 1.90 -0.82
N VAL A 52 -4.38 1.11 0.25
CA VAL A 52 -4.76 -0.31 0.20
C VAL A 52 -6.19 -0.42 0.71
N ILE A 53 -7.06 -1.00 -0.11
CA ILE A 53 -8.46 -1.24 0.21
C ILE A 53 -8.63 -2.71 0.57
N VAL A 54 -9.18 -2.95 1.76
CA VAL A 54 -9.49 -4.30 2.24
C VAL A 54 -11.00 -4.45 2.34
N GLU A 55 -11.53 -5.38 1.56
CA GLU A 55 -12.93 -5.79 1.63
C GLU A 55 -13.03 -7.02 2.53
N VAL A 56 -13.90 -6.95 3.51
CA VAL A 56 -14.17 -8.03 4.47
C VAL A 56 -15.60 -8.51 4.34
N ASP A 57 -15.84 -9.74 4.78
CA ASP A 57 -17.18 -10.32 4.76
C ASP A 57 -18.15 -9.60 5.72
N SER A 58 -19.40 -10.08 5.75
CA SER A 58 -20.48 -9.53 6.57
C SER A 58 -20.24 -9.61 8.09
N THR A 59 -19.21 -10.32 8.54
CA THR A 59 -18.86 -10.40 9.97
C THR A 59 -17.98 -9.22 10.43
N GLY A 60 -17.40 -8.46 9.49
CA GLY A 60 -16.68 -7.22 9.73
C GLY A 60 -15.30 -7.38 10.38
N ALA A 61 -14.36 -6.48 10.04
CA ALA A 61 -13.01 -6.53 10.58
C ALA A 61 -12.98 -6.14 12.07
N SER A 62 -12.75 -7.10 12.97
CA SER A 62 -12.56 -6.83 14.40
C SER A 62 -11.15 -6.32 14.74
N GLY A 63 -10.21 -6.47 13.80
CA GLY A 63 -8.83 -6.00 13.90
C GLY A 63 -8.13 -6.24 12.57
N LEU A 64 -7.62 -5.18 11.95
CA LEU A 64 -6.85 -5.24 10.72
C LEU A 64 -5.42 -4.79 11.04
N GLU A 65 -4.46 -5.67 10.79
CA GLU A 65 -3.03 -5.36 10.88
C GLU A 65 -2.44 -5.35 9.48
N LEU A 66 -1.76 -4.27 9.13
CA LEU A 66 -0.97 -4.17 7.91
C LEU A 66 0.50 -4.10 8.29
N SER A 67 1.27 -5.08 7.83
CA SER A 67 2.72 -5.09 7.96
C SER A 67 3.35 -5.16 6.57
N MET A 68 4.43 -4.42 6.38
CA MET A 68 5.19 -4.45 5.13
C MET A 68 6.66 -4.70 5.43
N SER A 69 7.25 -5.65 4.69
CA SER A 69 8.70 -5.82 4.70
C SER A 69 9.36 -4.62 4.02
N PRO A 70 10.52 -4.16 4.48
CA PRO A 70 11.17 -3.03 3.84
C PRO A 70 11.53 -3.38 2.40
N PRO A 71 11.45 -2.42 1.46
CA PRO A 71 11.80 -2.66 0.07
C PRO A 71 13.27 -3.06 -0.06
N VAL A 72 13.58 -3.85 -1.07
CA VAL A 72 14.95 -4.28 -1.38
C VAL A 72 15.37 -3.75 -2.73
N HIS A 73 16.62 -3.34 -2.85
CA HIS A 73 17.19 -3.02 -4.14
C HIS A 73 17.44 -4.30 -4.92
N GLN A 74 16.64 -4.55 -5.95
CA GLN A 74 16.61 -5.83 -6.69
C GLN A 74 17.98 -6.28 -7.22
N GLN A 75 18.91 -5.36 -7.49
CA GLN A 75 20.22 -5.71 -8.05
C GLN A 75 21.28 -6.01 -6.97
N SER A 76 21.12 -5.46 -5.76
CA SER A 76 22.12 -5.59 -4.70
C SER A 76 21.60 -6.27 -3.43
N ASP A 77 20.32 -6.63 -3.39
CA ASP A 77 19.59 -7.22 -2.25
C ASP A 77 19.67 -6.40 -0.95
N VAL A 78 20.12 -5.15 -1.04
CA VAL A 78 20.22 -4.30 0.14
C VAL A 78 18.86 -3.69 0.43
N VAL A 79 18.48 -3.75 1.70
CA VAL A 79 17.26 -3.13 2.21
C VAL A 79 17.33 -1.62 2.02
N MET A 80 16.29 -1.03 1.43
CA MET A 80 16.11 0.41 1.37
C MET A 80 15.17 0.87 2.49
N GLY A 81 15.58 1.86 3.28
CA GLY A 81 14.79 2.37 4.40
C GLY A 81 15.30 1.98 5.79
N GLY A 82 14.91 2.77 6.79
CA GLY A 82 15.37 2.63 8.18
C GLY A 82 16.81 3.10 8.42
N SER A 83 17.24 3.10 9.68
CA SER A 83 18.57 3.60 10.10
C SER A 83 19.77 2.80 9.57
N GLY A 84 19.54 1.67 8.88
CA GLY A 84 20.58 0.82 8.27
C GLY A 84 20.40 0.56 6.76
N GLY A 85 19.47 1.25 6.08
CA GLY A 85 19.22 1.04 4.64
C GLY A 85 20.22 1.77 3.73
N ILE A 86 20.12 1.59 2.41
CA ILE A 86 20.84 2.43 1.43
C ILE A 86 20.22 3.83 1.40
N ARG A 87 21.06 4.87 1.42
CA ARG A 87 20.63 6.25 1.18
C ARG A 87 20.10 6.36 -0.26
N TYR A 88 18.83 6.74 -0.39
CA TYR A 88 18.19 7.04 -1.67
C TYR A 88 18.64 8.41 -2.25
N GLY A 89 19.48 9.15 -1.52
CA GLY A 89 20.07 10.42 -1.91
C GLY A 89 20.78 11.14 -0.76
N ASP A 90 21.19 12.38 -1.00
CA ASP A 90 21.80 13.24 0.05
C ASP A 90 20.85 13.47 1.23
N GLN A 91 19.54 13.42 0.97
CA GLN A 91 18.45 13.63 1.92
C GLN A 91 18.11 12.39 2.78
N GLY A 92 18.75 11.24 2.57
CA GLY A 92 18.60 10.08 3.45
C GLY A 92 17.90 8.88 2.82
N TYR A 93 16.96 8.28 3.56
CA TYR A 93 16.36 6.97 3.26
C TYR A 93 14.91 7.10 2.77
N ILE A 94 14.37 6.03 2.19
CA ILE A 94 12.92 5.91 1.93
C ILE A 94 12.23 5.65 3.28
N GLU A 95 11.24 6.48 3.61
CA GLU A 95 10.43 6.34 4.83
C GLU A 95 9.02 5.88 4.48
N PHE A 96 8.43 5.06 5.37
CA PHE A 96 7.09 4.50 5.18
C PHE A 96 6.18 4.90 6.33
N PHE A 97 4.99 5.35 5.97
CA PHE A 97 3.95 5.76 6.91
C PHE A 97 2.66 5.01 6.59
N SER A 98 2.08 4.34 7.59
CA SER A 98 0.78 3.70 7.48
C SER A 98 -0.26 4.50 8.28
N GLN A 99 -1.39 4.80 7.66
CA GLN A 99 -2.56 5.38 8.34
C GLN A 99 -3.73 4.41 8.21
N HIS A 100 -4.40 4.14 9.34
CA HIS A 100 -5.53 3.21 9.41
C HIS A 100 -6.81 4.01 9.65
N TYR A 101 -7.77 3.88 8.74
CA TYR A 101 -9.11 4.48 8.89
C TYR A 101 -10.12 3.36 9.16
N LEU A 102 -10.33 3.02 10.44
CA LEU A 102 -11.41 2.14 10.88
C LEU A 102 -12.49 3.00 11.55
N HIS A 103 -13.71 3.00 11.00
CA HIS A 103 -14.93 3.56 11.61
C HIS A 103 -16.09 2.56 11.48
#